data_AF-A0A522TSK8-F1
#
_entry.id   AF-A0A522TSK8-F1
#
_cell.length_a   1.000
_cell.length_b   1.000
_cell.length_c   1.000
_cell.angle_alpha   90.00
_cell.angle_beta   90.00
_cell.angle_gamma   90.00
#
_symmetry.space_group_name_H-M   'P 1'
#
loop_
_entity.id
_entity.type
_entity.pdbx_description
1 polymer ?
#
loop_
_entity_poly.entity_id
_entity_poly.type
_entity_poly.pdbx_seq_one_letter_code
_entity_poly.pdbx_strand_id
1 'polypeptide(L)' 'DSEFGLTASIWTSDLEAAERIGDEIETGTVFMNRCDALDPALAWTGVKNTGRGVTLSRIGYEMLTRPKSFHLRYEI' A
#
# COMPACT_ATOMS: atom_id res chain seq x y z
N ASP A 1 21.18 1.09 -8.41
CA ASP A 1 19.93 1.25 -7.65
C ASP A 1 19.06 2.31 -8.33
N SER A 2 17.74 2.23 -8.15
CA SER A 2 16.73 3.13 -8.74
C SER A 2 16.38 4.28 -7.80
N GLU A 3 16.20 5.49 -8.33
CA GLU A 3 15.69 6.65 -7.57
C GLU A 3 14.18 6.53 -7.25
N PHE A 4 13.51 5.53 -7.81
CA PHE A 4 12.09 5.26 -7.68
C PHE A 4 11.84 3.89 -7.01
N GLY A 5 10.69 3.75 -6.35
CA GLY A 5 10.28 2.52 -5.66
C GLY A 5 8.76 2.41 -5.57
N LEU A 6 8.07 2.28 -6.71
CA LEU A 6 6.61 2.13 -6.74
C LEU A 6 6.20 0.68 -6.46
N THR A 7 6.51 -0.22 -7.40
CA THR A 7 6.17 -1.64 -7.28
C THR A 7 7.37 -2.53 -7.59
N ALA A 8 7.45 -3.69 -6.95
CA ALA A 8 8.33 -4.78 -7.36
C ALA A 8 7.54 -6.07 -7.59
N SER A 9 8.06 -6.94 -8.46
CA SER A 9 7.45 -8.24 -8.76
C SER A 9 8.51 -9.33 -8.63
N ILE A 10 8.28 -10.28 -7.73
CA ILE A 10 9.18 -11.40 -7.42
C ILE A 10 8.59 -12.67 -8.03
N TRP A 11 9.39 -13.38 -8.83
CA TRP A 11 8.97 -14.59 -9.54
C TRP A 11 9.68 -15.79 -8.97
N THR A 12 8.96 -16.58 -8.17
CA THR A 12 9.51 -17.73 -7.45
C THR A 12 8.38 -18.65 -7.00
N SER A 13 8.68 -19.93 -6.76
CA SER A 13 7.77 -20.85 -6.06
C SER A 13 8.02 -20.91 -4.56
N ASP A 14 9.09 -20.27 -4.06
CA ASP A 14 9.46 -20.21 -2.66
C ASP A 14 8.86 -18.96 -2.00
N LEU A 15 7.86 -19.16 -1.15
CA LEU A 15 7.16 -18.08 -0.44
C LEU A 15 8.08 -17.35 0.54
N GLU A 16 8.93 -18.07 1.27
CA GLU A 16 9.83 -17.47 2.26
C GLU A 16 10.89 -16.61 1.58
N ALA A 17 11.36 -17.03 0.40
CA ALA A 17 12.21 -16.19 -0.43
C ALA A 17 11.48 -14.94 -0.92
N ALA A 18 10.21 -15.04 -1.33
CA ALA A 18 9.45 -13.88 -1.77
C ALA A 18 9.24 -12.85 -0.65
N GLU A 19 8.94 -13.30 0.57
CA GLU A 19 8.80 -12.44 1.75
C GLU A 19 10.14 -11.79 2.12
N ARG A 20 11.22 -12.58 2.24
CA ARG A 20 12.56 -12.05 2.56
C ARG A 20 13.06 -11.04 1.53
N ILE A 21 12.92 -11.35 0.24
CA ILE A 21 13.31 -10.43 -0.83
C ILE A 21 12.41 -9.19 -0.81
N GLY A 22 11.11 -9.36 -0.55
CA GLY A 22 10.16 -8.26 -0.41
C GLY A 22 10.54 -7.27 0.68
N ASP A 23 11.00 -7.77 1.84
CA ASP A 23 11.48 -6.96 2.97
C ASP A 23 12.80 -6.21 2.67
N GLU A 24 13.64 -6.74 1.77
CA GLU A 24 14.91 -6.13 1.38
C GLU A 24 14.75 -5.06 0.28
N ILE A 25 13.71 -5.13 -0.55
CA ILE A 25 13.51 -4.18 -1.65
C ILE A 25 12.85 -2.90 -1.13
N GLU A 26 13.49 -1.76 -1.37
CA GLU A 26 12.92 -0.44 -1.10
C GLU A 26 11.84 -0.05 -2.14
N THR A 27 10.64 -0.63 -2.01
CA THR A 27 9.47 -0.35 -2.85
C THR A 27 8.21 -0.25 -1.99
N GLY A 28 7.14 0.36 -2.52
CA GLY A 28 5.90 0.48 -1.77
C GLY A 28 4.97 -0.73 -1.88
N THR A 29 4.87 -1.35 -3.06
CA THR A 29 3.97 -2.49 -3.30
C THR A 29 4.74 -3.68 -3.89
N VAL A 30 4.75 -4.81 -3.20
CA VAL A 30 5.40 -6.04 -3.68
C VAL A 30 4.37 -7.03 -4.19
N PHE A 31 4.65 -7.62 -5.35
CA PHE A 31 3.87 -8.70 -5.94
C PHE A 31 4.70 -9.98 -6.03
N MET A 32 4.04 -11.13 -5.88
CA MET A 32 4.61 -12.45 -6.18
C MET A 32 3.91 -13.07 -7.39
N ASN A 33 4.67 -13.49 -8.39
CA ASN A 33 4.18 -14.16 -9.62
C ASN A 33 3.05 -13.39 -10.34
N ARG A 34 3.08 -12.05 -10.26
CA ARG A 34 2.18 -11.12 -10.94
C ARG A 34 2.80 -9.73 -10.97
N CYS A 35 2.30 -8.85 -11.82
CA CYS A 35 2.65 -7.44 -11.82
C CYS A 35 1.40 -6.62 -12.16
N ASP A 36 1.36 -5.39 -11.65
CA ASP A 36 0.30 -4.40 -11.96
C ASP A 36 -1.14 -4.92 -11.78
N ALA A 37 -1.33 -5.82 -10.81
CA ALA A 37 -2.63 -6.38 -10.48
C ALA A 37 -3.31 -5.49 -9.43
N LEU A 38 -4.39 -4.83 -9.82
CA LEU A 38 -5.15 -3.93 -8.95
C LEU A 38 -6.18 -4.71 -8.12
N ASP A 39 -6.17 -4.50 -6.81
CA ASP A 39 -7.20 -4.96 -5.88
C ASP A 39 -7.66 -3.76 -5.04
N PRO A 40 -8.96 -3.42 -5.05
CA PRO A 40 -9.48 -2.30 -4.24
C PRO A 40 -9.19 -2.41 -2.74
N ALA A 41 -8.93 -3.60 -2.21
CA ALA A 41 -8.59 -3.83 -0.81
C ALA A 41 -7.09 -3.70 -0.52
N LEU A 42 -6.22 -3.79 -1.53
CA LEU A 42 -4.77 -3.70 -1.38
C LEU A 42 -4.33 -2.23 -1.34
N ALA A 43 -3.43 -1.88 -0.42
CA ALA A 43 -2.82 -0.56 -0.40
C ALA A 43 -1.83 -0.44 -1.57
N TRP A 44 -2.07 0.49 -2.49
CA TRP A 44 -1.13 0.79 -3.55
C TRP A 44 -0.34 2.04 -3.20
N THR A 45 0.97 1.88 -3.05
CA THR A 45 1.86 2.91 -2.53
C THR A 45 3.26 2.77 -3.12
N GLY A 46 4.07 3.82 -2.95
CA GLY A 46 5.47 3.88 -3.37
C GLY A 46 6.35 4.63 -2.36
N VAL A 47 7.65 4.53 -2.55
CA VAL A 47 8.69 5.21 -1.74
C VAL A 47 9.67 5.97 -2.64
N LYS A 48 10.70 6.61 -2.05
CA LYS A 48 11.70 7.42 -2.75
C LYS A 48 11.05 8.56 -3.57
N ASN A 49 11.48 8.80 -4.80
CA ASN A 49 10.96 9.86 -5.66
C ASN A 49 9.65 9.49 -6.39
N THR A 50 9.04 8.34 -6.07
CA THR A 50 7.77 7.90 -6.68
C THR A 50 6.56 8.72 -6.23
N GLY A 51 6.62 9.32 -5.04
CA GLY A 51 5.52 10.10 -4.48
C GLY A 51 5.24 9.78 -3.02
N ARG A 52 4.11 10.29 -2.53
CA ARG A 52 3.67 10.12 -1.14
C ARG A 52 2.18 9.80 -1.10
N GLY A 53 1.77 9.11 -0.05
CA GLY A 53 0.38 8.69 0.15
C GLY A 53 0.12 7.29 -0.42
N VAL A 54 -1.13 6.87 -0.30
CA VAL A 54 -1.62 5.53 -0.63
C VAL A 54 -2.92 5.70 -1.40
N THR A 55 -3.13 4.93 -2.45
CA THR A 55 -4.44 4.81 -3.10
C THR A 55 -4.96 3.38 -2.92
N LEU A 56 -6.26 3.18 -3.18
CA LEU A 56 -6.96 1.92 -2.87
C LEU A 56 -6.87 1.59 -1.36
N SER A 57 -7.38 0.43 -0.97
CA SER A 57 -7.57 -0.01 0.41
C SER A 57 -8.39 0.96 1.27
N ARG A 58 -8.68 0.55 2.50
CA ARG A 58 -9.24 1.45 3.52
C ARG A 58 -8.36 2.69 3.74
N ILE A 59 -7.04 2.54 3.67
CA ILE A 59 -6.08 3.62 3.95
C ILE A 59 -6.21 4.75 2.92
N GLY A 60 -6.33 4.41 1.63
CA GLY A 60 -6.53 5.40 0.58
C GLY A 60 -7.87 6.13 0.75
N TYR A 61 -8.94 5.41 1.10
CA TYR A 61 -10.25 6.02 1.33
C TYR A 61 -10.29 6.91 2.58
N GLU A 62 -9.53 6.61 3.62
CA GLU A 62 -9.39 7.48 4.80
C GLU A 62 -8.79 8.84 4.44
N MET A 63 -7.95 8.93 3.40
CA MET A 63 -7.39 10.20 2.92
C MET A 63 -8.34 10.99 2.01
N LEU A 64 -9.39 10.33 1.47
CA LEU A 64 -10.39 10.95 0.60
C LEU A 64 -11.71 11.26 1.33
N THR A 65 -11.82 10.83 2.58
CA THR A 65 -12.99 11.05 3.43
C THR A 65 -12.60 11.86 4.67
N ARG A 66 -13.59 12.43 5.36
CA ARG A 66 -13.36 13.16 6.60
C ARG A 66 -14.27 12.62 7.69
N PRO A 67 -13.73 12.11 8.81
CA PRO A 67 -14.56 11.65 9.92
C PRO A 67 -15.37 12.82 10.49
N LYS A 68 -16.61 12.52 10.89
CA LYS A 68 -17.48 13.46 11.59
C LYS A 68 -17.94 12.79 12.88
N SER A 69 -17.66 13.42 14.02
CA SER A 69 -18.12 12.96 15.32
C SER A 69 -19.28 13.83 15.80
N PHE A 70 -20.25 13.17 16.44
CA PHE A 70 -21.33 13.84 17.15
C PHE A 70 -21.20 13.51 18.63
N HIS A 71 -21.24 14.53 19.48
CA HIS A 71 -21.31 14.39 20.92
C HIS A 71 -22.47 15.25 21.41
N LEU A 72 -23.63 14.62 21.56
CA LEU A 72 -24.90 15.33 21.80
C LEU A 72 -25.42 14.94 23.17
N ARG A 73 -25.84 15.95 23.95
CA ARG A 73 -26.56 15.78 25.21
C ARG A 73 -27.95 16.36 25.04
N TYR A 74 -28.97 15.51 25.16
CA TYR A 74 -30.36 15.91 24.89
C TYR A 74 -31.07 16.53 26.10
N GLU A 75 -30.62 16.24 27.33
CA GLU A 75 -31.17 16.83 28.57
C GLU A 75 -30.06 17.11 29.59
N ILE A 76 -30.23 18.19 30.36
CA ILE A 76 -29.26 18.75 31.35
C ILE A 76 -29.33 18.03 32.68
#